data_AF-A0A1G1TE70-F1
#
_entry.id   AF-A0A1G1TE70-F1
#
_cell.length_a   1.000
_cell.length_b   1.000
_cell.length_c   1.000
_cell.angle_alpha   90.00
_cell.angle_beta   90.00
_cell.angle_gamma   90.00
#
_symmetry.space_group_name_H-M   'P 1'
#
loop_
_entity.id
_entity.type
_entity.pdbx_description
1 polymer ?
#
loop_
_entity_poly.entity_id
_entity_poly.type
_entity_poly.pdbx_seq_one_letter_code
_entity_poly.pdbx_strand_id
1 'polypeptide(L)'
;MHYKITLLGLCLAAAPLLAQVVPAPARAPRAAVGAPVGPRPATDPNARIGGELQQVYQQWRTGGSAAGKGAPGRLAAAFPQLHVATTDDAVLVRITARNVAALRPALLARGFVVVSDQSKFHFIEGRLPVSQLAPGAAGIEALAAQGLLGVLPIYLPVGRAGKVLNQADFVLEAARVRSTRPGGYDGTGVRIGVMSDSYNALNGAAAGMASGDLPATVQVLQEYSRGTDEGRAMIELIHDIAPGAAKAFSSVEFGEADFAAQIARLASPTGGNCKILVDDIGYFAEPLYQDGVVAQAIETAVAGGAAYYSAAGNQADEASEYVAPTFTNAARGADLDFGLSTGAPPTRASRSRFRRRASSPSACSGATRSTPPRA
;
A
#
# COMPACT_ATOMS: atom_id res chain seq x y z
N MET A 1 -65.61 54.40 -42.71
CA MET A 1 -65.48 53.72 -41.41
C MET A 1 -64.10 53.10 -41.32
N HIS A 2 -63.37 53.44 -40.27
CA HIS A 2 -61.94 53.23 -40.08
C HIS A 2 -61.69 51.98 -39.23
N TYR A 3 -60.76 51.11 -39.64
CA TYR A 3 -60.10 50.19 -38.71
C TYR A 3 -58.60 50.48 -38.72
N LYS A 4 -58.13 51.12 -37.65
CA LYS A 4 -56.72 51.35 -37.33
C LYS A 4 -56.17 50.12 -36.63
N ILE A 5 -55.17 49.48 -37.22
CA ILE A 5 -54.34 48.46 -36.59
C ILE A 5 -53.42 49.17 -35.59
N THR A 6 -53.58 48.87 -34.30
CA THR A 6 -52.72 49.41 -33.23
C THR A 6 -51.78 48.29 -32.79
N LEU A 7 -50.49 48.45 -33.08
CA LEU A 7 -49.40 47.59 -32.64
C LEU A 7 -49.10 47.91 -31.17
N LEU A 8 -49.32 46.96 -30.26
CA LEU A 8 -48.94 47.10 -28.84
C LEU A 8 -47.55 46.48 -28.64
N GLY A 9 -46.53 47.33 -28.50
CA GLY A 9 -45.18 46.90 -28.11
C GLY A 9 -45.13 46.57 -26.63
N LEU A 10 -44.91 45.29 -26.30
CA LEU A 10 -44.70 44.83 -24.94
C LEU A 10 -43.20 44.90 -24.60
N CYS A 11 -42.81 45.84 -23.74
CA CYS A 11 -41.48 45.89 -23.14
C CYS A 11 -41.31 44.69 -22.18
N LEU A 12 -40.51 43.70 -22.57
CA LEU A 12 -40.06 42.63 -21.69
C LEU A 12 -38.83 43.12 -20.90
N ALA A 13 -39.02 43.46 -19.63
CA ALA A 13 -37.90 43.69 -18.71
C ALA A 13 -37.30 42.34 -18.30
N ALA A 14 -35.99 42.16 -18.50
CA ALA A 14 -35.26 41.00 -18.03
C ALA A 14 -35.11 41.06 -16.50
N ALA A 15 -35.78 40.16 -15.78
CA ALA A 15 -35.50 39.91 -14.37
C ALA A 15 -34.35 38.89 -14.26
N PRO A 16 -33.28 39.15 -13.49
CA PRO A 16 -32.24 38.17 -13.26
C PRO A 16 -32.77 37.08 -12.32
N LEU A 17 -32.71 35.83 -12.77
CA LEU A 17 -33.01 34.66 -11.95
C LEU A 17 -31.81 34.42 -11.00
N LEU A 18 -31.82 35.02 -9.82
CA LEU A 18 -30.91 34.69 -8.74
C LEU A 18 -31.28 33.30 -8.20
N ALA A 19 -30.43 32.32 -8.45
CA ALA A 19 -30.51 31.01 -7.81
C ALA A 19 -30.43 31.17 -6.30
N GLN A 20 -31.51 30.84 -5.59
CA GLN A 20 -31.48 30.77 -4.13
C GLN A 20 -30.63 29.58 -3.70
N VAL A 21 -29.41 29.86 -3.26
CA VAL A 21 -28.55 28.90 -2.57
C VAL A 21 -29.17 28.62 -1.21
N VAL A 22 -29.84 27.48 -1.08
CA VAL A 22 -30.22 26.94 0.22
C VAL A 22 -28.94 26.39 0.88
N PRO A 23 -28.55 26.84 2.08
CA PRO A 23 -27.39 26.28 2.76
C PRO A 23 -27.67 24.83 3.13
N ALA A 24 -26.71 23.95 2.82
CA ALA A 24 -26.76 22.55 3.23
C ALA A 24 -26.89 22.44 4.76
N PRO A 25 -27.66 21.48 5.29
CA PRO A 25 -27.81 21.31 6.73
C PRO A 25 -26.46 21.07 7.40
N ALA A 26 -26.25 21.71 8.55
CA ALA A 26 -25.02 21.60 9.33
C ALA A 26 -24.71 20.13 9.63
N ARG A 27 -23.53 19.68 9.18
CA ARG A 27 -23.01 18.34 9.42
C ARG A 27 -22.86 18.16 10.93
N ALA A 28 -23.49 17.12 11.49
CA ALA A 28 -23.34 16.77 12.90
C ALA A 28 -21.85 16.63 13.27
N PRO A 29 -21.42 17.08 14.47
CA PRO A 29 -20.02 17.01 14.87
C PRO A 29 -19.57 15.55 14.88
N ARG A 30 -18.52 15.29 14.10
CA ARG A 30 -17.83 14.00 14.00
C ARG A 30 -17.28 13.68 15.39
N ALA A 31 -17.69 12.56 15.99
CA ALA A 31 -17.07 12.07 17.21
C ALA A 31 -15.56 11.90 16.93
N ALA A 32 -14.74 12.63 17.67
CA ALA A 32 -13.30 12.54 17.55
C ALA A 32 -12.88 11.12 17.97
N VAL A 33 -12.55 10.27 16.99
CA VAL A 33 -11.74 9.09 17.27
C VAL A 33 -10.40 9.63 17.76
N GLY A 34 -10.11 9.43 19.04
CA GLY A 34 -8.90 9.92 19.68
C GLY A 34 -7.67 9.56 18.85
N ALA A 35 -6.73 10.51 18.75
CA ALA A 35 -5.46 10.31 18.07
C ALA A 35 -4.79 9.01 18.55
N PRO A 36 -4.06 8.27 17.68
CA PRO A 36 -3.29 7.13 18.12
C PRO A 36 -2.37 7.57 19.26
N VAL A 37 -2.58 7.00 20.44
CA VAL A 37 -1.74 7.26 21.61
C VAL A 37 -0.41 6.57 21.33
N GLY A 38 0.60 7.34 20.92
CA GLY A 38 1.96 6.84 20.75
C GLY A 38 2.60 6.45 22.10
N PRO A 39 3.77 5.77 22.07
CA PRO A 39 4.48 5.32 23.26
C PRO A 39 4.68 6.48 24.23
N ARG A 40 4.17 6.35 25.45
CA ARG A 40 4.32 7.40 26.46
C ARG A 40 5.74 7.35 27.06
N PRO A 41 6.41 8.50 27.24
CA PRO A 41 7.75 8.54 27.79
C PRO A 41 7.79 7.99 29.22
N ALA A 42 8.87 7.30 29.57
CA ALA A 42 9.11 6.82 30.93
C ALA A 42 9.25 8.02 31.88
N THR A 43 8.68 7.90 33.09
CA THR A 43 8.80 8.94 34.12
C THR A 43 10.20 9.02 34.73
N ASP A 44 11.04 7.99 34.51
CA ASP A 44 12.44 7.93 34.92
C ASP A 44 13.30 7.43 33.72
N PRO A 45 14.32 8.20 33.27
CA PRO A 45 15.21 7.80 32.18
C PRO A 45 16.09 6.58 32.51
N ASN A 46 16.22 6.18 33.78
CA ASN A 46 16.96 4.99 34.20
C ASN A 46 16.05 3.75 34.41
N ALA A 47 14.73 3.91 34.24
CA ALA A 47 13.81 2.80 34.37
C ALA A 47 14.00 1.79 33.23
N ARG A 48 13.96 0.51 33.59
CA ARG A 48 13.98 -0.59 32.61
C ARG A 48 12.58 -0.96 32.17
N ILE A 49 11.55 -0.43 32.83
CA ILE A 49 10.15 -0.57 32.46
C ILE A 49 9.72 0.62 31.59
N GLY A 50 9.11 0.35 30.43
CA GLY A 50 8.58 1.39 29.54
C GLY A 50 7.48 2.25 30.18
N GLY A 51 7.36 3.51 29.75
CA GLY A 51 6.45 4.49 30.36
C GLY A 51 4.97 4.12 30.36
N GLU A 52 4.49 3.41 29.34
CA GLU A 52 3.11 2.90 29.34
C GLU A 52 2.86 1.86 30.44
N LEU A 53 3.81 0.95 30.69
CA LEU A 53 3.70 -0.04 31.77
C LEU A 53 3.76 0.62 33.15
N GLN A 54 4.56 1.69 33.30
CA GLN A 54 4.57 2.50 34.52
C GLN A 54 3.18 3.11 34.78
N GLN A 55 2.49 3.57 33.74
CA GLN A 55 1.14 4.13 33.87
C GLN A 55 0.08 3.07 34.14
N VAL A 56 0.20 1.88 33.52
CA VAL A 56 -0.63 0.71 33.88
C VAL A 56 -0.49 0.42 35.37
N TYR A 57 0.75 0.41 35.89
CA TYR A 57 1.00 0.24 37.31
C TYR A 57 0.42 1.37 38.18
N GLN A 58 0.58 2.64 37.80
CA GLN A 58 0.01 3.75 38.57
C GLN A 58 -1.52 3.69 38.61
N GLN A 59 -2.16 3.32 37.49
CA GLN A 59 -3.61 3.19 37.42
C GLN A 59 -4.13 1.98 38.21
N TRP A 60 -3.37 0.88 38.22
CA TRP A 60 -3.64 -0.27 39.07
C TRP A 60 -3.50 0.07 40.56
N ARG A 61 -2.42 0.78 40.94
CA ARG A 61 -2.11 1.17 42.33
C ARG A 61 -3.09 2.20 42.90
N THR A 62 -3.44 3.23 42.13
CA THR A 62 -4.42 4.26 42.52
C THR A 62 -5.85 3.73 42.52
N GLY A 63 -6.07 2.55 41.95
CA GLY A 63 -7.32 1.81 41.95
C GLY A 63 -7.66 1.08 43.25
N GLY A 64 -7.03 1.36 44.40
CA GLY A 64 -7.46 0.84 45.71
C GLY A 64 -7.08 1.85 46.82
N SER A 65 -7.97 2.29 47.71
CA SER A 65 -8.90 1.50 48.54
C SER A 65 -10.31 2.12 48.69
N ALA A 66 -10.64 3.17 47.92
CA ALA A 66 -11.99 3.78 47.91
C ALA A 66 -12.85 3.36 46.71
N ALA A 67 -12.26 2.70 45.71
CA ALA A 67 -12.92 2.10 44.56
C ALA A 67 -12.33 0.71 44.41
N GLY A 68 -13.16 -0.33 44.40
CA GLY A 68 -12.73 -1.71 44.62
C GLY A 68 -11.64 -2.19 43.65
N LYS A 69 -10.79 -3.07 44.18
CA LYS A 69 -9.78 -3.89 43.48
C LYS A 69 -10.32 -4.79 42.33
N GLY A 70 -11.55 -4.61 41.84
CA GLY A 70 -12.22 -5.70 41.13
C GLY A 70 -13.41 -5.28 40.29
N ALA A 71 -13.25 -4.31 39.40
CA ALA A 71 -14.06 -4.29 38.20
C ALA A 71 -13.26 -5.02 37.10
N PRO A 72 -13.62 -6.27 36.74
CA PRO A 72 -12.97 -7.00 35.67
C PRO A 72 -12.84 -6.13 34.42
N GLY A 73 -11.64 -6.04 33.86
CA GLY A 73 -11.40 -5.28 32.63
C GLY A 73 -11.28 -3.76 32.76
N ARG A 74 -11.27 -3.15 33.96
CA ARG A 74 -11.02 -1.70 34.12
C ARG A 74 -9.69 -1.26 33.51
N LEU A 75 -8.61 -2.01 33.76
CA LEU A 75 -7.30 -1.71 33.18
C LEU A 75 -7.30 -1.93 31.67
N ALA A 76 -7.94 -2.99 31.19
CA ALA A 76 -8.10 -3.24 29.77
C ALA A 76 -8.88 -2.11 29.07
N ALA A 77 -9.90 -1.55 29.72
CA ALA A 77 -10.66 -0.41 29.20
C ALA A 77 -9.86 0.90 29.16
N ALA A 78 -8.95 1.09 30.12
CA ALA A 78 -8.09 2.28 30.18
C ALA A 78 -6.89 2.21 29.22
N PHE A 79 -6.45 1.01 28.88
CA PHE A 79 -5.35 0.73 27.95
C PHE A 79 -5.80 -0.22 26.84
N PRO A 80 -6.78 0.20 26.00
CA PRO A 80 -7.39 -0.66 24.98
C PRO A 80 -6.41 -1.10 23.88
N GLN A 81 -5.24 -0.46 23.80
CA GLN A 81 -4.17 -0.82 22.88
C GLN A 81 -3.25 -1.94 23.39
N LEU A 82 -3.38 -2.37 24.66
CA LEU A 82 -2.53 -3.37 25.29
C LEU A 82 -3.27 -4.67 25.58
N HIS A 83 -2.56 -5.79 25.54
CA HIS A 83 -3.10 -7.07 26.01
C HIS A 83 -3.08 -7.14 27.55
N VAL A 84 -4.08 -6.53 28.20
CA VAL A 84 -4.30 -6.66 29.65
C VAL A 84 -5.41 -7.69 29.91
N ALA A 85 -5.12 -8.71 30.71
CA ALA A 85 -6.09 -9.73 31.11
C ALA A 85 -7.20 -9.10 31.95
N THR A 86 -8.47 -9.43 31.62
CA THR A 86 -9.64 -8.87 32.31
C THR A 86 -9.90 -9.52 33.66
N THR A 87 -9.32 -10.69 33.92
CA THR A 87 -9.56 -11.53 35.12
C THR A 87 -8.37 -11.55 36.09
N ASP A 88 -7.15 -11.36 35.60
CA ASP A 88 -5.93 -11.69 36.38
C ASP A 88 -4.95 -10.50 36.53
N ASP A 89 -5.34 -9.29 36.10
CA ASP A 89 -4.50 -8.07 36.12
C ASP A 89 -3.07 -8.32 35.61
N ALA A 90 -2.92 -9.14 34.58
CA ALA A 90 -1.63 -9.43 33.94
C ALA A 90 -1.57 -8.75 32.56
N VAL A 91 -0.43 -8.16 32.24
CA VAL A 91 -0.18 -7.49 30.95
C VAL A 91 0.81 -8.29 30.13
N LEU A 92 0.56 -8.42 28.83
CA LEU A 92 1.51 -9.05 27.91
C LEU A 92 2.70 -8.12 27.69
N VAL A 93 3.90 -8.64 27.92
CA VAL A 93 5.15 -7.88 27.83
C VAL A 93 6.20 -8.63 27.04
N ARG A 94 7.12 -7.88 26.43
CA ARG A 94 8.41 -8.35 25.95
C ARG A 94 9.48 -7.99 26.99
N ILE A 95 10.23 -8.98 27.43
CA ILE A 95 11.34 -8.84 28.37
C ILE A 95 12.64 -9.08 27.63
N THR A 96 13.50 -8.07 27.57
CA THR A 96 14.85 -8.16 26.99
C THR A 96 15.87 -8.42 28.10
N ALA A 97 16.78 -9.37 27.88
CA ALA A 97 17.77 -9.76 28.87
C ALA A 97 19.10 -10.15 28.22
N ARG A 98 20.21 -9.95 28.94
CA ARG A 98 21.55 -10.37 28.51
C ARG A 98 21.58 -11.87 28.20
N ASN A 99 20.99 -12.68 29.07
CA ASN A 99 20.79 -14.11 28.87
C ASN A 99 19.39 -14.50 29.36
N VAL A 100 18.48 -14.69 28.41
CA VAL A 100 17.07 -15.02 28.69
C VAL A 100 16.95 -16.37 29.39
N ALA A 101 17.73 -17.37 28.98
CA ALA A 101 17.68 -18.71 29.58
C ALA A 101 18.05 -18.67 31.08
N ALA A 102 19.03 -17.87 31.46
CA ALA A 102 19.43 -17.68 32.84
C ALA A 102 18.42 -16.85 33.66
N LEU A 103 17.75 -15.87 33.04
CA LEU A 103 16.77 -15.00 33.70
C LEU A 103 15.41 -15.69 33.89
N ARG A 104 15.06 -16.63 33.01
CA ARG A 104 13.73 -17.25 32.93
C ARG A 104 13.21 -17.84 34.25
N PRO A 105 13.99 -18.59 35.06
CA PRO A 105 13.50 -19.10 36.34
C PRO A 105 13.05 -17.98 37.30
N ALA A 106 13.78 -16.86 37.34
CA ALA A 106 13.43 -15.72 38.17
C ALA A 106 12.17 -14.98 37.68
N LEU A 107 11.93 -14.99 36.36
CA LEU A 107 10.68 -14.49 35.78
C LEU A 107 9.50 -15.37 36.19
N LEU A 108 9.63 -16.70 36.07
CA LEU A 108 8.58 -17.65 36.44
C LEU A 108 8.23 -17.55 37.93
N ALA A 109 9.22 -17.40 38.81
CA ALA A 109 9.01 -17.19 40.25
C ALA A 109 8.23 -15.91 40.58
N ARG A 110 8.24 -14.93 39.68
CA ARG A 110 7.46 -13.68 39.78
C ARG A 110 6.08 -13.77 39.12
N GLY A 111 5.66 -14.98 38.72
CA GLY A 111 4.36 -15.21 38.08
C GLY A 111 4.32 -14.89 36.59
N PHE A 112 5.49 -14.73 35.93
CA PHE A 112 5.53 -14.58 34.49
C PHE A 112 5.08 -15.87 33.79
N VAL A 113 4.11 -15.77 32.89
CA VAL A 113 3.63 -16.89 32.09
C VAL A 113 4.11 -16.73 30.67
N VAL A 114 4.99 -17.64 30.23
CA VAL A 114 5.61 -17.58 28.90
C VAL A 114 4.56 -17.79 27.81
N VAL A 115 4.59 -16.90 26.81
CA VAL A 115 3.80 -17.00 25.58
C VAL A 115 4.69 -17.35 24.37
N SER A 116 5.88 -16.76 24.28
CA SER A 116 6.87 -17.03 23.24
C SER A 116 8.28 -16.88 23.78
N ASP A 117 9.17 -17.83 23.47
CA ASP A 117 10.57 -17.79 23.85
C ASP A 117 11.44 -17.54 22.62
N GLN A 118 12.10 -16.38 22.60
CA GLN A 118 13.03 -15.96 21.54
C GLN A 118 14.42 -15.70 22.14
N SER A 119 14.87 -16.58 23.04
CA SER A 119 16.16 -16.46 23.75
C SER A 119 17.35 -16.21 22.81
N LYS A 120 17.32 -16.75 21.58
CA LYS A 120 18.33 -16.50 20.53
C LYS A 120 18.47 -15.03 20.12
N PHE A 121 17.43 -14.23 20.33
CA PHE A 121 17.37 -12.80 20.03
C PHE A 121 17.34 -11.94 21.30
N HIS A 122 17.71 -12.50 22.45
CA HIS A 122 17.77 -11.81 23.74
C HIS A 122 16.44 -11.30 24.29
N PHE A 123 15.29 -11.86 23.88
CA PHE A 123 14.00 -11.54 24.48
C PHE A 123 13.06 -12.74 24.71
N ILE A 124 12.12 -12.57 25.63
CA ILE A 124 11.02 -13.50 25.92
C ILE A 124 9.72 -12.72 26.07
N GLU A 125 8.63 -13.29 25.59
CA GLU A 125 7.30 -12.68 25.63
C GLU A 125 6.36 -13.51 26.49
N GLY A 126 5.53 -12.83 27.27
CA GLY A 126 4.65 -13.51 28.21
C GLY A 126 3.82 -12.55 29.05
N ARG A 127 2.87 -13.10 29.79
CA ARG A 127 2.02 -12.32 30.68
C ARG A 127 2.76 -12.08 31.99
N LEU A 128 2.87 -10.82 32.40
CA LEU A 128 3.46 -10.41 33.66
C LEU A 128 2.37 -9.81 34.56
N PRO A 129 2.22 -10.26 35.82
CA PRO A 129 1.30 -9.62 36.75
C PRO A 129 1.62 -8.14 36.93
N VAL A 130 0.62 -7.25 36.86
CA VAL A 130 0.83 -5.79 36.95
C VAL A 130 1.47 -5.39 38.28
N SER A 131 1.30 -6.18 39.35
CA SER A 131 2.02 -5.97 40.62
C SER A 131 3.55 -6.05 40.49
N GLN A 132 4.07 -6.79 39.51
CA GLN A 132 5.51 -6.90 39.24
C GLN A 132 6.06 -5.66 38.50
N LEU A 133 5.21 -4.72 38.09
CA LEU A 133 5.63 -3.42 37.54
C LEU A 133 5.93 -2.38 38.62
N ALA A 134 5.83 -2.76 39.90
CA ALA A 134 6.21 -1.89 41.01
C ALA A 134 7.67 -1.42 40.88
N PRO A 135 7.98 -0.15 41.19
CA PRO A 135 9.35 0.35 41.12
C PRO A 135 10.25 -0.34 42.15
N GLY A 136 11.53 -0.49 41.81
CA GLY A 136 12.56 -0.98 42.73
C GLY A 136 12.47 -2.49 43.03
N ALA A 137 12.88 -2.89 44.24
CA ALA A 137 13.07 -4.29 44.62
C ALA A 137 11.77 -5.12 44.63
N ALA A 138 10.61 -4.46 44.81
CA ALA A 138 9.31 -5.11 44.83
C ALA A 138 8.92 -5.66 43.44
N GLY A 139 9.33 -4.99 42.36
CA GLY A 139 8.99 -5.40 41.00
C GLY A 139 10.13 -6.07 40.24
N ILE A 140 9.89 -6.25 38.95
CA ILE A 140 10.76 -6.98 38.02
C ILE A 140 12.12 -6.30 37.82
N GLU A 141 12.23 -4.98 38.06
CA GLU A 141 13.50 -4.25 37.96
C GLU A 141 14.57 -4.76 38.92
N ALA A 142 14.19 -5.44 40.00
CA ALA A 142 15.13 -6.15 40.89
C ALA A 142 16.02 -7.16 40.14
N LEU A 143 15.58 -7.65 38.99
CA LEU A 143 16.33 -8.60 38.15
C LEU A 143 17.39 -7.92 37.27
N ALA A 144 17.58 -6.60 37.37
CA ALA A 144 18.62 -5.86 36.64
C ALA A 144 20.03 -6.45 36.86
N ALA A 145 20.36 -6.81 38.11
CA ALA A 145 21.64 -7.44 38.45
C ALA A 145 21.79 -8.85 37.84
N GLN A 146 20.69 -9.51 37.50
CA GLN A 146 20.66 -10.81 36.84
C GLN A 146 20.63 -10.69 35.31
N GLY A 147 20.75 -9.46 34.77
CA GLY A 147 20.85 -9.20 33.35
C GLY A 147 19.55 -8.80 32.67
N LEU A 148 18.51 -8.39 33.41
CA LEU A 148 17.35 -7.71 32.82
C LEU A 148 17.78 -6.38 32.17
N LEU A 149 17.43 -6.20 30.89
CA LEU A 149 17.77 -5.01 30.11
C LEU A 149 16.55 -4.10 29.90
N GLY A 150 15.36 -4.67 29.71
CA GLY A 150 14.16 -3.87 29.50
C GLY A 150 12.87 -4.68 29.52
N VAL A 151 11.77 -4.01 29.82
CA VAL A 151 10.41 -4.55 29.82
C VAL A 151 9.51 -3.57 29.06
N LEU A 152 8.96 -4.04 27.94
CA LEU A 152 8.08 -3.27 27.07
C LEU A 152 6.71 -3.95 26.97
N PRO A 153 5.62 -3.18 26.85
CA PRO A 153 4.30 -3.76 26.61
C PRO A 153 4.25 -4.38 25.20
N ILE A 154 3.43 -5.40 25.04
CA ILE A 154 3.04 -5.90 23.72
C ILE A 154 1.65 -5.36 23.39
N TYR A 155 1.60 -4.56 22.32
CA TYR A 155 0.37 -3.96 21.83
C TYR A 155 -0.52 -5.02 21.17
N LEU A 156 -1.84 -4.84 21.32
CA LEU A 156 -2.82 -5.59 20.54
C LEU A 156 -2.53 -5.38 19.05
N PRO A 157 -2.51 -6.44 18.23
CA PRO A 157 -2.48 -6.26 16.79
C PRO A 157 -3.75 -5.49 16.41
N VAL A 158 -3.58 -4.32 15.83
CA VAL A 158 -4.70 -3.53 15.34
C VAL A 158 -5.21 -4.23 14.08
N GLY A 159 -6.31 -4.98 14.22
CA GLY A 159 -7.09 -5.47 13.08
C GLY A 159 -7.72 -4.28 12.36
N ARG A 160 -7.23 -3.97 11.16
CA ARG A 160 -7.65 -2.83 10.38
C ARG A 160 -8.65 -3.28 9.32
N ALA A 161 -9.94 -3.25 9.66
CA ALA A 161 -11.02 -3.25 8.65
C ALA A 161 -11.17 -1.79 8.18
N GLY A 162 -10.61 -1.51 6.99
CA GLY A 162 -10.17 -0.20 6.51
C GLY A 162 -8.85 0.25 7.18
N LYS A 163 -7.89 0.81 6.42
CA LYS A 163 -6.48 1.14 6.76
C LYS A 163 -5.42 0.10 6.32
N VAL A 164 -4.95 0.17 5.07
CA VAL A 164 -3.54 -0.18 4.79
C VAL A 164 -2.74 1.12 4.90
N LEU A 165 -1.57 1.11 5.55
CA LEU A 165 -0.62 2.21 5.40
C LEU A 165 0.30 1.80 4.27
N ASN A 166 0.31 2.55 3.17
CA ASN A 166 1.34 2.40 2.16
C ASN A 166 2.72 2.48 2.85
N GLN A 167 3.47 1.37 2.85
CA GLN A 167 4.80 1.32 3.47
C GLN A 167 5.77 2.28 2.79
N ALA A 168 5.53 2.62 1.52
CA ALA A 168 6.27 3.64 0.82
C ALA A 168 6.03 5.03 1.40
N ASP A 169 4.88 5.33 2.00
CA ASP A 169 4.63 6.64 2.64
C ASP A 169 5.63 6.91 3.78
N PHE A 170 5.97 5.85 4.53
CA PHE A 170 6.99 5.88 5.57
C PHE A 170 8.40 5.96 4.97
N VAL A 171 8.75 5.06 4.05
CA VAL A 171 10.11 4.99 3.48
C VAL A 171 10.46 6.25 2.67
N LEU A 172 9.49 6.83 1.97
CA LEU A 172 9.66 8.06 1.19
C LEU A 172 9.55 9.33 2.04
N GLU A 173 9.26 9.21 3.34
CA GLU A 173 9.02 10.34 4.24
C GLU A 173 7.93 11.28 3.70
N ALA A 174 6.94 10.72 2.99
CA ALA A 174 5.94 11.51 2.28
C ALA A 174 5.01 12.26 3.26
N ALA A 175 4.72 11.67 4.43
CA ALA A 175 4.07 12.36 5.54
C ALA A 175 4.87 13.59 6.04
N ARG A 176 6.20 13.50 6.07
CA ARG A 176 7.07 14.63 6.43
C ARG A 176 7.01 15.71 5.35
N VAL A 177 7.03 15.34 4.07
CA VAL A 177 6.93 16.31 2.96
C VAL A 177 5.59 17.07 3.02
N ARG A 178 4.47 16.35 3.21
CA ARG A 178 3.14 16.94 3.36
C ARG A 178 3.03 17.88 4.57
N SER A 179 3.70 17.55 5.68
CA SER A 179 3.58 18.32 6.94
C SER A 179 4.58 19.48 7.09
N THR A 180 5.75 19.41 6.47
CA THR A 180 6.87 20.34 6.75
C THR A 180 7.19 21.31 5.61
N ARG A 181 6.67 21.07 4.39
CA ARG A 181 6.93 21.97 3.26
C ARG A 181 5.88 23.09 3.19
N PRO A 182 6.28 24.33 2.85
CA PRO A 182 5.34 25.43 2.62
C PRO A 182 4.31 25.02 1.56
N GLY A 183 3.02 25.07 1.91
CA GLY A 183 1.92 24.70 1.02
C GLY A 183 1.48 23.23 1.07
N GLY A 184 2.16 22.37 1.83
CA GLY A 184 1.71 21.00 2.12
C GLY A 184 1.47 20.13 0.88
N TYR A 185 2.51 19.92 0.06
CA TYR A 185 2.42 19.21 -1.22
C TYR A 185 1.73 17.84 -1.12
N ASP A 186 0.51 17.75 -1.60
CA ASP A 186 -0.34 16.56 -1.58
C ASP A 186 -0.71 16.05 -2.99
N GLY A 187 -0.12 16.66 -4.02
CA GLY A 187 -0.40 16.35 -5.44
C GLY A 187 -1.50 17.20 -6.07
N THR A 188 -2.10 18.15 -5.35
CA THR A 188 -3.10 19.07 -5.92
C THR A 188 -2.60 19.74 -7.20
N GLY A 189 -3.44 19.72 -8.24
CA GLY A 189 -3.13 20.26 -9.57
C GLY A 189 -2.42 19.27 -10.52
N VAL A 190 -2.02 18.10 -10.03
CA VAL A 190 -1.46 17.01 -10.85
C VAL A 190 -2.50 15.91 -10.99
N ARG A 191 -2.60 15.32 -12.18
CA ARG A 191 -3.39 14.10 -12.42
C ARG A 191 -2.47 12.95 -12.76
N ILE A 192 -2.72 11.81 -12.12
CA ILE A 192 -1.95 10.57 -12.27
C ILE A 192 -2.84 9.54 -12.96
N GLY A 193 -2.36 8.98 -14.06
CA GLY A 193 -3.01 7.90 -14.81
C GLY A 193 -2.40 6.56 -14.45
N VAL A 194 -3.24 5.61 -14.05
CA VAL A 194 -2.86 4.22 -13.73
C VAL A 194 -3.34 3.30 -14.84
N MET A 195 -2.45 2.44 -15.31
CA MET A 195 -2.73 1.39 -16.30
C MET A 195 -2.44 0.04 -15.67
N SER A 196 -3.44 -0.84 -15.65
CA SER A 196 -3.33 -2.17 -15.04
C SER A 196 -4.44 -3.06 -15.60
N ASP A 197 -4.80 -4.11 -14.86
CA ASP A 197 -5.86 -5.02 -15.27
C ASP A 197 -7.25 -4.38 -15.19
N SER A 198 -7.66 -3.88 -14.03
CA SER A 198 -9.03 -3.46 -13.71
C SER A 198 -9.08 -2.55 -12.47
N TYR A 199 -10.19 -1.80 -12.34
CA TYR A 199 -10.42 -0.92 -11.20
C TYR A 199 -11.57 -1.37 -10.31
N ASN A 200 -12.64 -1.90 -10.89
CA ASN A 200 -13.82 -2.29 -10.12
C ASN A 200 -14.49 -3.57 -10.62
N ALA A 201 -13.71 -4.49 -11.20
CA ALA A 201 -14.18 -5.83 -11.57
C ALA A 201 -14.71 -6.61 -10.36
N LEU A 202 -14.10 -6.43 -9.18
CA LEU A 202 -14.52 -7.08 -7.93
C LEU A 202 -15.53 -6.26 -7.11
N ASN A 203 -16.01 -5.13 -7.63
CA ASN A 203 -16.91 -4.19 -6.95
C ASN A 203 -16.34 -3.57 -5.65
N GLY A 204 -15.00 -3.47 -5.53
CA GLY A 204 -14.32 -2.95 -4.35
C GLY A 204 -14.26 -1.42 -4.24
N ALA A 205 -14.47 -0.67 -5.33
CA ALA A 205 -14.27 0.78 -5.35
C ALA A 205 -15.16 1.53 -4.35
N ALA A 206 -16.42 1.12 -4.20
CA ALA A 206 -17.34 1.74 -3.24
C ALA A 206 -16.86 1.59 -1.79
N ALA A 207 -16.28 0.43 -1.45
CA ALA A 207 -15.69 0.19 -0.14
C ALA A 207 -14.43 1.04 0.08
N GLY A 208 -13.55 1.13 -0.92
CA GLY A 208 -12.34 1.97 -0.86
C GLY A 208 -12.66 3.46 -0.71
N MET A 209 -13.70 3.96 -1.37
CA MET A 209 -14.16 5.35 -1.17
C MET A 209 -14.76 5.56 0.23
N ALA A 210 -15.49 4.58 0.75
CA ALA A 210 -16.10 4.66 2.08
C ALA A 210 -15.05 4.58 3.22
N SER A 211 -13.98 3.81 3.03
CA SER A 211 -12.86 3.72 3.97
C SER A 211 -11.89 4.91 3.85
N GLY A 212 -11.90 5.61 2.72
CA GLY A 212 -10.99 6.72 2.42
C GLY A 212 -9.67 6.28 1.78
N ASP A 213 -9.56 5.00 1.38
CA ASP A 213 -8.39 4.48 0.65
C ASP A 213 -8.42 4.90 -0.83
N LEU A 214 -9.59 5.29 -1.35
CA LEU A 214 -9.77 5.88 -2.68
C LEU A 214 -10.28 7.32 -2.62
N PRO A 215 -9.93 8.17 -3.61
CA PRO A 215 -10.56 9.47 -3.76
C PRO A 215 -12.05 9.30 -4.11
N ALA A 216 -12.87 10.31 -3.78
CA ALA A 216 -14.30 10.32 -4.09
C ALA A 216 -14.62 10.22 -5.60
N THR A 217 -13.65 10.49 -6.46
CA THR A 217 -13.79 10.34 -7.90
C THR A 217 -12.48 9.85 -8.53
N VAL A 218 -12.59 8.83 -9.37
CA VAL A 218 -11.54 8.35 -10.29
C VAL A 218 -12.13 8.39 -11.71
N GLN A 219 -11.40 8.95 -12.68
CA GLN A 219 -11.83 8.92 -14.07
C GLN A 219 -11.44 7.58 -14.69
N VAL A 220 -12.41 6.69 -14.91
CA VAL A 220 -12.18 5.41 -15.58
C VAL A 220 -12.41 5.57 -17.09
N LEU A 221 -11.36 5.41 -17.89
CA LEU A 221 -11.44 5.48 -19.36
C LEU A 221 -11.75 4.11 -19.99
N GLN A 222 -11.28 3.04 -19.36
CA GLN A 222 -11.48 1.67 -19.80
C GLN A 222 -11.46 0.74 -18.60
N GLU A 223 -12.39 -0.20 -18.55
CA GLU A 223 -12.52 -1.21 -17.48
C GLU A 223 -12.45 -2.60 -18.10
N TYR A 224 -11.83 -3.54 -17.39
CA TYR A 224 -11.85 -4.95 -17.74
C TYR A 224 -12.56 -5.74 -16.67
N SER A 225 -13.72 -6.31 -17.02
CA SER A 225 -14.64 -6.92 -16.06
C SER A 225 -14.15 -8.25 -15.46
N ARG A 226 -12.97 -8.74 -15.85
CA ARG A 226 -12.42 -10.04 -15.40
C ARG A 226 -11.07 -9.92 -14.69
N GLY A 227 -10.64 -8.71 -14.35
CA GLY A 227 -9.43 -8.49 -13.58
C GLY A 227 -9.62 -8.71 -12.07
N THR A 228 -8.55 -8.46 -11.33
CA THR A 228 -8.41 -8.64 -9.88
C THR A 228 -8.36 -7.33 -9.10
N ASP A 229 -8.68 -6.21 -9.75
CA ASP A 229 -8.61 -4.83 -9.24
C ASP A 229 -7.18 -4.38 -8.83
N GLU A 230 -6.12 -4.84 -9.50
CA GLU A 230 -4.74 -4.39 -9.21
C GLU A 230 -4.59 -2.89 -9.49
N GLY A 231 -5.24 -2.39 -10.54
CA GLY A 231 -5.30 -0.96 -10.84
C GLY A 231 -5.93 -0.13 -9.72
N ARG A 232 -6.94 -0.68 -9.02
CA ARG A 232 -7.50 -0.03 -7.83
C ARG A 232 -6.51 -0.02 -6.68
N ALA A 233 -5.84 -1.14 -6.42
CA ALA A 233 -4.82 -1.21 -5.37
C ALA A 233 -3.67 -0.22 -5.62
N MET A 234 -3.21 -0.09 -6.86
CA MET A 234 -2.23 0.94 -7.24
C MET A 234 -2.75 2.36 -6.96
N ILE A 235 -4.02 2.65 -7.28
CA ILE A 235 -4.62 3.95 -7.00
C ILE A 235 -4.70 4.21 -5.48
N GLU A 236 -5.03 3.20 -4.68
CA GLU A 236 -5.04 3.31 -3.21
C GLU A 236 -3.64 3.69 -2.68
N LEU A 237 -2.58 3.03 -3.16
CA LEU A 237 -1.19 3.37 -2.80
C LEU A 237 -0.80 4.80 -3.19
N ILE A 238 -1.19 5.24 -4.38
CA ILE A 238 -0.95 6.61 -4.86
C ILE A 238 -1.76 7.60 -4.03
N HIS A 239 -2.99 7.25 -3.65
CA HIS A 239 -3.86 8.11 -2.85
C HIS A 239 -3.28 8.35 -1.45
N ASP A 240 -2.67 7.34 -0.83
CA ASP A 240 -1.98 7.48 0.45
C ASP A 240 -0.82 8.50 0.39
N ILE A 241 -0.06 8.51 -0.70
CA ILE A 241 1.10 9.39 -0.88
C ILE A 241 0.67 10.79 -1.34
N ALA A 242 -0.20 10.87 -2.33
CA ALA A 242 -0.63 12.09 -3.00
C ALA A 242 -2.17 12.20 -3.00
N PRO A 243 -2.80 12.45 -1.84
CA PRO A 243 -4.25 12.44 -1.72
C PRO A 243 -4.94 13.53 -2.56
N GLY A 244 -4.30 14.69 -2.74
CA GLY A 244 -4.79 15.82 -3.53
C GLY A 244 -4.65 15.68 -5.05
N ALA A 245 -3.84 14.73 -5.54
CA ALA A 245 -3.77 14.44 -6.98
C ALA A 245 -5.12 13.96 -7.52
N ALA A 246 -5.48 14.33 -8.75
CA ALA A 246 -6.58 13.68 -9.45
C ALA A 246 -6.12 12.31 -9.98
N LYS A 247 -7.03 11.33 -10.05
CA LYS A 247 -6.71 9.96 -10.47
C LYS A 247 -7.50 9.61 -11.72
N ALA A 248 -6.84 9.00 -12.69
CA ALA A 248 -7.47 8.38 -13.84
C ALA A 248 -6.99 6.93 -13.97
N PHE A 249 -7.85 6.07 -14.50
CA PHE A 249 -7.57 4.65 -14.69
C PHE A 249 -7.89 4.23 -16.12
N SER A 250 -7.09 3.31 -16.65
CA SER A 250 -7.42 2.56 -17.84
C SER A 250 -6.94 1.13 -17.71
N SER A 251 -7.82 0.17 -17.97
CA SER A 251 -7.37 -1.18 -18.27
C SER A 251 -6.53 -1.19 -19.55
N VAL A 252 -5.52 -2.04 -19.61
CA VAL A 252 -4.70 -2.28 -20.81
C VAL A 252 -4.61 -3.76 -21.16
N GLU A 253 -5.60 -4.57 -20.77
CA GLU A 253 -5.65 -6.04 -20.98
C GLU A 253 -5.96 -6.47 -22.44
N PHE A 254 -6.27 -5.52 -23.33
CA PHE A 254 -6.77 -5.83 -24.68
C PHE A 254 -5.70 -5.84 -25.78
N GLY A 255 -4.42 -5.97 -25.41
CA GLY A 255 -3.27 -6.09 -26.30
C GLY A 255 -2.41 -4.83 -26.40
N GLU A 256 -1.22 -4.98 -26.99
CA GLU A 256 -0.21 -3.91 -27.10
C GLU A 256 -0.70 -2.66 -27.85
N ALA A 257 -1.53 -2.82 -28.89
CA ALA A 257 -2.09 -1.70 -29.64
C ALA A 257 -3.11 -0.91 -28.81
N ASP A 258 -3.91 -1.61 -27.99
CA ASP A 258 -4.83 -0.98 -27.05
C ASP A 258 -4.04 -0.26 -25.95
N PHE A 259 -3.00 -0.89 -25.39
CA PHE A 259 -2.11 -0.26 -24.43
C PHE A 259 -1.54 1.06 -24.96
N ALA A 260 -0.96 1.06 -26.16
CA ALA A 260 -0.47 2.27 -26.82
C ALA A 260 -1.56 3.36 -26.96
N ALA A 261 -2.80 2.97 -27.33
CA ALA A 261 -3.92 3.91 -27.45
C ALA A 261 -4.35 4.48 -26.09
N GLN A 262 -4.31 3.68 -25.02
CA GLN A 262 -4.69 4.12 -23.68
C GLN A 262 -3.65 5.04 -23.05
N ILE A 263 -2.35 4.85 -23.34
CA ILE A 263 -1.29 5.81 -23.01
C ILE A 263 -1.60 7.18 -23.62
N ALA A 264 -1.88 7.22 -24.92
CA ALA A 264 -2.21 8.45 -25.63
C ALA A 264 -3.47 9.13 -25.07
N ARG A 265 -4.51 8.34 -24.74
CA ARG A 265 -5.76 8.85 -24.17
C ARG A 265 -5.58 9.42 -22.77
N LEU A 266 -4.82 8.76 -21.90
CA LEU A 266 -4.52 9.25 -20.55
C LEU A 266 -3.65 10.51 -20.59
N ALA A 267 -2.67 10.58 -21.49
CA ALA A 267 -1.81 11.77 -21.66
C ALA A 267 -2.55 12.97 -22.29
N SER A 268 -3.50 12.71 -23.19
CA SER A 268 -4.17 13.76 -23.98
C SER A 268 -4.83 14.82 -23.09
N PRO A 269 -4.62 16.13 -23.33
CA PRO A 269 -5.26 17.21 -22.57
C PRO A 269 -6.80 17.17 -22.56
N THR A 270 -7.42 16.58 -23.59
CA THR A 270 -8.87 16.43 -23.71
C THR A 270 -9.39 15.07 -23.25
N GLY A 271 -8.49 14.11 -22.96
CA GLY A 271 -8.82 12.80 -22.43
C GLY A 271 -8.58 12.74 -20.93
N GLY A 272 -7.46 12.14 -20.55
CA GLY A 272 -7.04 12.05 -19.15
C GLY A 272 -6.35 13.31 -18.64
N ASN A 273 -5.58 14.04 -19.45
CA ASN A 273 -4.70 15.14 -19.03
C ASN A 273 -3.77 14.74 -17.86
N CYS A 274 -3.34 13.48 -17.84
CA CYS A 274 -2.41 12.97 -16.84
C CYS A 274 -1.00 13.52 -17.09
N LYS A 275 -0.33 13.97 -16.04
CA LYS A 275 1.08 14.42 -16.08
C LYS A 275 2.05 13.35 -15.59
N ILE A 276 1.52 12.32 -14.93
CA ILE A 276 2.26 11.13 -14.51
C ILE A 276 1.44 9.94 -14.97
N LEU A 277 2.10 8.98 -15.62
CA LEU A 277 1.53 7.72 -16.07
C LEU A 277 2.31 6.59 -15.41
N VAL A 278 1.59 5.59 -14.91
CA VAL A 278 2.18 4.41 -14.29
C VAL A 278 1.50 3.14 -14.76
N ASP A 279 2.28 2.08 -14.97
CA ASP A 279 1.77 0.74 -15.26
C ASP A 279 2.49 -0.36 -14.48
N ASP A 280 1.83 -1.51 -14.38
CA ASP A 280 2.37 -2.76 -13.85
C ASP A 280 2.23 -3.94 -14.83
N ILE A 281 2.04 -3.65 -16.12
CA ILE A 281 1.73 -4.65 -17.15
C ILE A 281 2.90 -4.79 -18.11
N GLY A 282 3.33 -6.03 -18.35
CA GLY A 282 4.25 -6.37 -19.42
C GLY A 282 3.64 -7.38 -20.39
N TYR A 283 3.77 -7.13 -21.69
CA TYR A 283 3.40 -8.10 -22.72
C TYR A 283 4.59 -8.97 -23.13
N PHE A 284 4.39 -10.28 -23.20
CA PHE A 284 5.45 -11.22 -23.63
C PHE A 284 5.87 -11.07 -25.10
N ALA A 285 5.08 -10.39 -25.92
CA ALA A 285 5.34 -10.18 -27.34
C ALA A 285 5.93 -8.80 -27.66
N GLU A 286 6.19 -7.96 -26.64
CA GLU A 286 6.90 -6.71 -26.84
C GLU A 286 8.32 -6.97 -27.38
N PRO A 287 8.78 -6.23 -28.40
CA PRO A 287 10.08 -6.50 -28.99
C PRO A 287 11.23 -6.12 -28.03
N LEU A 288 12.19 -7.03 -27.81
CA LEU A 288 13.33 -6.78 -26.93
C LEU A 288 14.43 -5.89 -27.54
N TYR A 289 14.53 -5.85 -28.87
CA TYR A 289 15.65 -5.25 -29.59
C TYR A 289 15.24 -4.08 -30.50
N GLN A 290 13.99 -3.64 -30.42
CA GLN A 290 13.45 -2.51 -31.19
C GLN A 290 12.21 -1.95 -30.48
N ASP A 291 11.85 -0.71 -30.74
CA ASP A 291 10.68 -0.09 -30.09
C ASP A 291 9.36 -0.61 -30.67
N GLY A 292 8.58 -1.26 -29.82
CA GLY A 292 7.19 -1.61 -30.10
C GLY A 292 6.24 -0.41 -30.08
N VAL A 293 4.98 -0.64 -30.43
CA VAL A 293 3.94 0.43 -30.45
C VAL A 293 3.72 1.06 -29.07
N VAL A 294 3.91 0.28 -27.99
CA VAL A 294 3.83 0.78 -26.62
C VAL A 294 4.97 1.75 -26.32
N ALA A 295 6.21 1.36 -26.64
CA ALA A 295 7.39 2.22 -26.47
C ALA A 295 7.25 3.56 -27.21
N GLN A 296 6.80 3.54 -28.47
CA GLN A 296 6.57 4.76 -29.26
C GLN A 296 5.47 5.66 -28.67
N ALA A 297 4.41 5.07 -28.09
CA ALA A 297 3.37 5.82 -27.40
C ALA A 297 3.89 6.47 -26.11
N ILE A 298 4.75 5.79 -25.36
CA ILE A 298 5.44 6.33 -24.18
C ILE A 298 6.30 7.53 -24.59
N GLU A 299 7.14 7.39 -25.62
CA GLU A 299 7.98 8.48 -26.12
C GLU A 299 7.15 9.73 -26.48
N THR A 300 6.02 9.52 -27.14
CA THR A 300 5.08 10.60 -27.49
C THR A 300 4.49 11.27 -26.25
N ALA A 301 4.06 10.49 -25.24
CA ALA A 301 3.52 11.03 -24.00
C ALA A 301 4.58 11.82 -23.21
N VAL A 302 5.81 11.32 -23.15
CA VAL A 302 6.95 11.98 -22.50
C VAL A 302 7.34 13.27 -23.21
N ALA A 303 7.40 13.25 -24.54
CA ALA A 303 7.61 14.47 -25.34
C ALA A 303 6.48 15.51 -25.13
N GLY A 304 5.27 15.05 -24.82
CA GLY A 304 4.12 15.87 -24.43
C GLY A 304 4.17 16.41 -22.99
N GLY A 305 5.22 16.09 -22.23
CA GLY A 305 5.45 16.59 -20.87
C GLY A 305 4.88 15.70 -19.75
N ALA A 306 4.51 14.45 -20.04
CA ALA A 306 4.21 13.47 -18.99
C ALA A 306 5.49 12.79 -18.48
N ALA A 307 5.50 12.39 -17.21
CA ALA A 307 6.43 11.38 -16.72
C ALA A 307 5.79 9.99 -16.84
N TYR A 308 6.59 8.97 -17.17
CA TYR A 308 6.14 7.60 -17.33
C TYR A 308 6.97 6.65 -16.47
N TYR A 309 6.32 5.75 -15.73
CA TYR A 309 6.99 4.74 -14.90
C TYR A 309 6.33 3.37 -15.12
N SER A 310 7.11 2.35 -15.39
CA SER A 310 6.63 0.97 -15.56
C SER A 310 7.28 0.05 -14.53
N ALA A 311 6.58 -1.04 -14.18
CA ALA A 311 7.14 -2.10 -13.35
C ALA A 311 8.27 -2.85 -14.10
N ALA A 312 9.33 -3.20 -13.38
CA ALA A 312 10.46 -3.95 -13.95
C ALA A 312 10.18 -5.46 -14.15
N GLY A 313 9.00 -5.94 -13.75
CA GLY A 313 8.66 -7.36 -13.69
C GLY A 313 9.18 -8.08 -12.44
N ASN A 314 8.62 -9.26 -12.16
CA ASN A 314 8.95 -10.11 -11.02
C ASN A 314 9.57 -11.46 -11.41
N GLN A 315 10.01 -11.61 -12.67
CA GLN A 315 10.48 -12.87 -13.25
C GLN A 315 11.97 -13.18 -12.95
N ALA A 316 12.52 -12.61 -11.87
CA ALA A 316 13.95 -12.59 -11.53
C ALA A 316 14.72 -13.88 -11.88
N ASP A 317 14.22 -15.02 -11.41
CA ASP A 317 14.87 -16.33 -11.53
C ASP A 317 14.26 -17.21 -12.64
N GLU A 318 13.34 -16.67 -13.45
CA GLU A 318 12.67 -17.40 -14.54
C GLU A 318 13.46 -17.40 -15.86
N ALA A 319 14.71 -16.91 -15.82
CA ALA A 319 15.62 -16.93 -16.96
C ALA A 319 15.95 -18.36 -17.40
N SER A 320 15.93 -18.61 -18.71
CA SER A 320 16.41 -19.85 -19.30
C SER A 320 17.75 -19.58 -19.99
N GLU A 321 18.85 -20.06 -19.42
CA GLU A 321 20.15 -20.05 -20.09
C GLU A 321 20.30 -21.31 -20.95
N TYR A 322 20.46 -21.12 -22.26
CA TYR A 322 20.77 -22.20 -23.18
C TYR A 322 22.24 -22.12 -23.55
N VAL A 323 23.07 -22.96 -22.92
CA VAL A 323 24.53 -23.05 -23.18
C VAL A 323 24.82 -23.48 -24.62
N ALA A 324 23.90 -24.21 -25.26
CA ALA A 324 23.94 -24.55 -26.68
C ALA A 324 22.50 -24.70 -27.23
N PRO A 325 21.86 -23.62 -27.72
CA PRO A 325 20.50 -23.71 -28.24
C PRO A 325 20.48 -24.60 -29.49
N THR A 326 19.81 -25.74 -29.39
CA THR A 326 19.55 -26.61 -30.55
C THR A 326 18.19 -26.24 -31.13
N PHE A 327 18.19 -25.52 -32.25
CA PHE A 327 16.96 -25.19 -32.98
C PHE A 327 16.49 -26.43 -33.75
N THR A 328 15.49 -27.14 -33.21
CA THR A 328 14.86 -28.24 -33.94
C THR A 328 13.86 -27.69 -34.95
N ASN A 329 14.04 -28.02 -36.23
CA ASN A 329 13.04 -27.72 -37.26
C ASN A 329 11.83 -28.65 -37.09
N ALA A 330 10.86 -28.28 -36.26
CA ALA A 330 9.56 -28.94 -36.27
C ALA A 330 8.85 -28.59 -37.59
N ALA A 331 8.83 -29.52 -38.55
CA ALA A 331 8.38 -29.27 -39.92
C ALA A 331 6.84 -29.29 -40.11
N ARG A 332 6.03 -29.06 -39.08
CA ARG A 332 4.56 -29.01 -39.23
C ARG A 332 3.93 -27.92 -38.37
N GLY A 333 3.35 -26.92 -39.04
CA GLY A 333 2.57 -25.80 -38.46
C GLY A 333 3.38 -24.51 -38.28
N ALA A 334 3.10 -23.49 -39.09
CA ALA A 334 3.50 -22.10 -38.81
C ALA A 334 2.20 -21.32 -38.52
N ASP A 335 2.15 -20.58 -37.42
CA ASP A 335 0.94 -19.87 -36.96
C ASP A 335 0.69 -18.53 -37.69
N LEU A 336 1.69 -17.94 -38.37
CA LEU A 336 1.55 -16.65 -39.06
C LEU A 336 2.28 -16.62 -40.42
N ASP A 337 1.62 -16.03 -41.41
CA ASP A 337 2.12 -15.77 -42.77
C ASP A 337 2.33 -14.25 -42.94
N PHE A 338 3.56 -13.84 -43.23
CA PHE A 338 3.93 -12.42 -43.43
C PHE A 338 4.07 -12.07 -44.91
N GLY A 339 3.65 -12.96 -45.82
CA GLY A 339 3.54 -12.64 -47.23
C GLY A 339 2.37 -11.70 -47.49
N LEU A 340 2.62 -10.53 -48.09
CA LEU A 340 1.59 -9.68 -48.70
C LEU A 340 1.03 -10.33 -50.00
N SER A 341 0.79 -11.64 -50.01
CA SER A 341 0.52 -12.35 -51.25
C SER A 341 -0.89 -12.05 -51.76
N THR A 342 -0.95 -11.48 -52.96
CA THR A 342 -2.14 -11.28 -53.78
C THR A 342 -2.67 -12.63 -54.34
N GLY A 343 -2.75 -13.67 -53.51
CA GLY A 343 -3.31 -14.97 -53.88
C GLY A 343 -2.32 -15.99 -54.47
N ALA A 344 -1.00 -15.84 -54.27
CA ALA A 344 -0.02 -16.88 -54.62
C ALA A 344 0.37 -17.74 -53.40
N PRO A 345 0.61 -19.06 -53.55
CA PRO A 345 0.99 -19.93 -52.44
C PRO A 345 2.31 -19.47 -51.78
N PRO A 346 2.39 -19.36 -50.44
CA PRO A 346 3.53 -18.77 -49.76
C PRO A 346 4.79 -19.66 -49.85
N THR A 347 5.91 -19.06 -50.26
CA THR A 347 7.23 -19.70 -50.31
C THR A 347 7.96 -19.62 -48.97
N ARG A 348 8.96 -20.50 -48.76
CA ARG A 348 9.73 -20.67 -47.51
C ARG A 348 10.34 -19.38 -46.94
N ALA A 349 10.51 -18.34 -47.75
CA ALA A 349 11.10 -17.05 -47.38
C ALA A 349 10.16 -16.12 -46.59
N SER A 350 8.85 -16.38 -46.57
CA SER A 350 7.82 -15.55 -45.90
C SER A 350 7.53 -15.95 -44.44
N ARG A 351 8.23 -16.95 -43.91
CA ARG A 351 7.89 -17.60 -42.64
C ARG A 351 8.95 -17.32 -41.56
N SER A 352 8.61 -16.52 -40.56
CA SER A 352 9.37 -16.38 -39.32
C SER A 352 8.82 -17.33 -38.24
N ARG A 353 9.70 -18.02 -37.49
CA ARG A 353 9.30 -19.02 -36.48
C ARG A 353 9.67 -18.53 -35.09
N PHE A 354 8.70 -18.50 -34.17
CA PHE A 354 8.97 -18.39 -32.73
C PHE A 354 8.11 -19.41 -31.96
N ARG A 355 8.72 -20.48 -31.42
CA ARG A 355 8.24 -21.08 -30.16
C ARG A 355 9.18 -22.10 -29.48
N ARG A 356 9.08 -22.05 -28.15
CA ARG A 356 9.71 -22.80 -27.04
C ARG A 356 9.34 -24.28 -26.97
N ARG A 357 10.24 -25.12 -26.44
CA ARG A 357 9.86 -26.34 -25.69
C ARG A 357 10.80 -26.52 -24.49
N ALA A 358 10.22 -26.57 -23.29
CA ALA A 358 10.91 -26.90 -22.05
C ALA A 358 10.92 -28.42 -21.84
N SER A 359 12.08 -28.99 -21.54
CA SER A 359 12.22 -30.28 -20.87
C SER A 359 13.61 -30.38 -20.22
N SER A 360 13.66 -30.42 -18.89
CA SER A 360 14.82 -30.78 -18.05
C SER A 360 15.15 -32.29 -18.20
N PRO A 361 16.37 -32.80 -17.91
CA PRO A 361 16.93 -32.79 -16.54
C PRO A 361 18.47 -32.60 -16.38
N SER A 362 18.85 -32.18 -15.16
CA SER A 362 20.10 -32.43 -14.40
C SER A 362 21.48 -32.35 -15.07
N ALA A 363 22.35 -31.45 -14.59
CA ALA A 363 23.49 -31.80 -13.71
C ALA A 363 24.44 -30.60 -13.44
N CYS A 364 24.72 -30.37 -12.15
CA CYS A 364 25.92 -29.81 -11.50
C CYS A 364 26.91 -28.86 -12.21
N SER A 365 27.19 -27.77 -11.46
CA SER A 365 28.52 -27.30 -10.99
C SER A 365 29.50 -26.66 -11.97
N GLY A 366 29.88 -25.41 -11.68
CA GLY A 366 31.15 -24.84 -12.13
C GLY A 366 31.28 -23.33 -11.91
N ALA A 367 31.88 -22.92 -10.80
CA ALA A 367 32.36 -21.56 -10.60
C ALA A 367 33.42 -21.17 -11.65
N THR A 368 33.50 -19.91 -12.07
CA THR A 368 34.65 -19.01 -11.82
C THR A 368 34.63 -17.67 -12.60
N ARG A 369 34.66 -16.59 -11.82
CA ARG A 369 35.61 -15.45 -11.87
C ARG A 369 35.68 -14.59 -13.15
N SER A 370 35.12 -13.39 -13.04
CA SER A 370 35.38 -12.24 -13.92
C SER A 370 36.72 -11.56 -13.59
N THR A 371 37.62 -11.44 -14.57
CA THR A 371 38.68 -10.43 -14.60
C THR A 371 38.21 -9.23 -15.45
N PRO A 372 38.40 -7.98 -15.01
CA PRO A 372 38.03 -6.81 -15.80
C PRO A 372 39.11 -6.49 -16.85
N PRO A 373 38.75 -6.05 -18.06
CA PRO A 373 39.72 -5.60 -19.04
C PRO A 373 40.17 -4.16 -18.76
N ARG A 374 41.49 -3.95 -18.78
CA ARG A 374 42.12 -2.65 -19.03
C ARG A 374 42.35 -2.51 -20.53
N ALA A 375 41.94 -1.38 -21.08
CA ALA A 375 42.82 -0.44 -21.78
C ALA A 375 42.21 0.96 -21.63
#